data_AF-A0A3N5PPR8-F1
#
_entry.id   AF-A0A3N5PPR8-F1
#
_cell.length_a   1.000
_cell.length_b   1.000
_cell.length_c   1.000
_cell.angle_alpha   90.00
_cell.angle_beta   90.00
_cell.angle_gamma   90.00
#
_symmetry.space_group_name_H-M   'P 1'
#
loop_
_entity.id
_entity.type
_entity.pdbx_description
1 polymer ?
#
loop_
_entity_poly.entity_id
_entity_poly.type
_entity_poly.pdbx_seq_one_letter_code
_entity_poly.pdbx_strand_id
1 'polypeptide(L)'
;MLKLRSLMVAMVVCTASACWADGIDWESLPYTSISSYEAVTAAGGSAYTGGFPVRMIGVVLNNTEDWLNPTANNFFAPYTFQMGGQSELIIQAVATGDFGGVFCWMGQNYGNTYRADPDYSYSNAEWTAELGRLGLYGGDGVTNPIRAGTLVEIRARIGLNYGGKMNVNEAHNNDPANDFEIIILDRNYGLPTATELSLSDLKHADDTFIFDATRQTGGERYQASRVELKDVWITSACGWTSDTDITVTDGLRTFNVYLGLNSSFNGTELFAAGEHFNVTGILDQASSNGMGGYQLLAMNASDFAPVPEPATLTLLAIGGLAVIRKRRTA
;
A
#
# COMPACT_ATOMS: atom_id res chain seq x y z
N MET A 1 -4.00 -81.19 2.61
CA MET A 1 -3.69 -80.57 1.29
C MET A 1 -5.00 -80.01 0.78
N LEU A 2 -5.22 -78.73 0.48
CA LEU A 2 -4.36 -77.64 0.01
C LEU A 2 -4.97 -76.32 0.53
N LYS A 3 -4.15 -75.45 1.14
CA LYS A 3 -4.55 -74.12 1.62
C LYS A 3 -4.67 -73.16 0.42
N LEU A 4 -5.83 -72.56 0.17
CA LEU A 4 -5.93 -71.37 -0.68
C LEU A 4 -5.59 -70.15 0.16
N ARG A 5 -4.50 -69.47 -0.20
CA ARG A 5 -4.03 -68.24 0.42
C ARG A 5 -4.75 -67.05 -0.22
N SER A 6 -5.36 -66.22 0.62
CA SER A 6 -5.87 -64.90 0.25
C SER A 6 -4.73 -64.03 -0.25
N LEU A 7 -4.84 -63.54 -1.48
CA LEU A 7 -3.94 -62.55 -2.05
C LEU A 7 -4.43 -61.16 -1.61
N MET A 8 -3.81 -60.61 -0.56
CA MET A 8 -3.99 -59.20 -0.18
C MET A 8 -3.23 -58.35 -1.20
N VAL A 9 -3.95 -57.67 -2.08
CA VAL A 9 -3.38 -56.62 -2.93
C VAL A 9 -3.27 -55.37 -2.06
N ALA A 10 -2.05 -55.08 -1.61
CA ALA A 10 -1.72 -53.80 -1.01
C ALA A 10 -1.76 -52.74 -2.12
N MET A 11 -2.84 -51.98 -2.18
CA MET A 11 -2.92 -50.77 -2.99
C MET A 11 -2.03 -49.72 -2.32
N VAL A 12 -0.79 -49.61 -2.81
CA VAL A 12 0.07 -48.45 -2.50
C VAL A 12 -0.57 -47.26 -3.20
N VAL A 13 -1.33 -46.48 -2.42
CA VAL A 13 -1.72 -45.13 -2.83
C VAL A 13 -0.45 -44.30 -2.75
N CYS A 14 0.25 -44.18 -3.87
CA CYS A 14 1.20 -43.09 -4.06
C CYS A 14 0.37 -41.81 -4.07
N THR A 15 0.27 -41.12 -2.93
CA THR A 15 -0.08 -39.71 -2.91
C THR A 15 1.05 -38.99 -3.64
N ALA A 16 0.90 -38.81 -4.94
CA ALA A 16 1.68 -37.83 -5.68
C ALA A 16 1.29 -36.48 -5.09
N SER A 17 2.08 -35.97 -4.15
CA SER A 17 2.11 -34.55 -3.84
C SER A 17 2.32 -33.84 -5.17
N ALA A 18 1.31 -33.08 -5.60
CA ALA A 18 1.42 -32.22 -6.76
C ALA A 18 2.45 -31.12 -6.43
N CYS A 19 3.73 -31.43 -6.62
CA CYS A 19 4.79 -30.44 -6.78
C CYS A 19 4.59 -29.80 -8.15
N TRP A 20 3.78 -28.73 -8.18
CA TRP A 20 3.66 -27.84 -9.33
C TRP A 20 3.82 -26.41 -8.81
N ALA A 21 5.03 -26.04 -8.38
CA ALA A 21 5.39 -24.66 -8.08
C ALA A 21 6.89 -24.33 -8.26
N ASP A 22 7.78 -25.33 -8.21
CA ASP A 22 9.26 -25.13 -8.15
C ASP A 22 9.98 -25.04 -9.51
N GLY A 23 9.25 -24.85 -10.62
CA GLY A 23 9.86 -24.86 -11.96
C GLY A 23 10.48 -23.53 -12.42
N ILE A 24 10.26 -22.43 -11.68
CA ILE A 24 10.79 -21.12 -12.05
C ILE A 24 12.15 -20.92 -11.40
N ASP A 25 13.19 -20.74 -12.22
CA ASP A 25 14.51 -20.32 -11.75
C ASP A 25 14.50 -18.81 -11.44
N TRP A 26 13.94 -18.46 -10.28
CA TRP A 26 13.79 -17.08 -9.81
C TRP A 26 15.13 -16.31 -9.72
N GLU A 27 16.22 -17.01 -9.42
CA GLU A 27 17.55 -16.41 -9.31
C GLU A 27 18.08 -15.97 -10.68
N SER A 28 17.73 -16.69 -11.75
CA SER A 28 18.08 -16.33 -13.14
C SER A 28 17.21 -15.22 -13.73
N LEU A 29 16.03 -14.95 -13.16
CA LEU A 29 15.15 -13.92 -13.66
C LEU A 29 15.76 -12.53 -13.42
N PRO A 30 15.80 -11.66 -14.45
CA PRO A 30 16.26 -10.30 -14.27
C PRO A 30 15.31 -9.54 -13.35
N TYR A 31 15.87 -8.56 -12.64
CA TYR A 31 15.08 -7.59 -11.91
C TYR A 31 14.17 -6.80 -12.85
N THR A 32 12.88 -6.76 -12.53
CA THR A 32 11.91 -5.86 -13.14
C THR A 32 11.90 -4.56 -12.34
N SER A 33 12.25 -3.44 -12.96
CA SER A 33 12.10 -2.12 -12.32
C SER A 33 10.62 -1.82 -12.09
N ILE A 34 10.28 -1.36 -10.88
CA ILE A 34 8.92 -0.98 -10.49
C ILE A 34 8.41 0.13 -11.41
N SER A 35 9.23 1.11 -11.76
CA SER A 35 8.85 2.19 -12.67
C SER A 35 8.35 1.69 -14.04
N SER A 36 8.96 0.61 -14.56
CA SER A 36 8.51 -0.04 -15.80
C SER A 36 7.27 -0.91 -15.60
N TYR A 37 7.16 -1.62 -14.47
CA TYR A 37 5.98 -2.43 -14.15
C TYR A 37 4.71 -1.58 -14.02
N GLU A 38 4.87 -0.41 -13.41
CA GLU A 38 3.82 0.57 -13.14
C GLU A 38 3.66 1.58 -14.29
N ALA A 39 4.18 1.29 -15.49
CA ALA A 39 4.03 2.16 -16.63
C ALA A 39 2.56 2.30 -17.03
N VAL A 40 2.16 3.50 -17.45
CA VAL A 40 0.78 3.82 -17.85
C VAL A 40 0.73 4.42 -19.25
N THR A 41 -0.41 4.25 -19.91
CA THR A 41 -0.72 4.84 -21.21
C THR A 41 -1.28 6.24 -21.04
N ALA A 42 -1.33 7.03 -22.12
CA ALA A 42 -1.99 8.34 -22.12
C ALA A 42 -3.51 8.27 -21.80
N ALA A 43 -4.11 7.08 -21.82
CA ALA A 43 -5.51 6.85 -21.47
C ALA A 43 -5.72 6.34 -20.05
N GLY A 44 -4.66 6.33 -19.20
CA GLY A 44 -4.75 5.87 -17.82
C GLY A 44 -4.85 4.36 -17.63
N GLY A 45 -4.57 3.55 -18.66
CA GLY A 45 -4.44 2.09 -18.54
C GLY A 45 -2.99 1.64 -18.45
N SER A 46 -2.72 0.40 -18.01
CA SER A 46 -1.35 -0.09 -17.90
C SER A 46 -0.65 -0.16 -19.27
N ALA A 47 0.59 0.30 -19.33
CA ALA A 47 1.49 0.20 -20.48
C ALA A 47 2.55 -0.89 -20.30
N TYR A 48 2.45 -1.72 -19.25
CA TYR A 48 3.40 -2.79 -19.01
C TYR A 48 3.30 -3.88 -20.07
N THR A 49 4.43 -4.20 -20.70
CA THR A 49 4.54 -5.23 -21.76
C THR A 49 5.59 -6.30 -21.47
N GLY A 50 6.21 -6.28 -20.28
CA GLY A 50 7.31 -7.17 -19.92
C GLY A 50 6.89 -8.63 -19.68
N GLY A 51 5.60 -8.90 -19.50
CA GLY A 51 5.08 -10.25 -19.24
C GLY A 51 5.36 -10.75 -17.83
N PHE A 52 5.09 -12.04 -17.60
CA PHE A 52 5.34 -12.73 -16.34
C PHE A 52 6.15 -14.02 -16.59
N PRO A 53 6.89 -14.53 -15.60
CA PRO A 53 7.01 -14.06 -14.21
C PRO A 53 7.84 -12.78 -14.06
N VAL A 54 7.63 -12.06 -12.94
CA VAL A 54 8.41 -10.87 -12.58
C VAL A 54 9.03 -10.99 -11.20
N ARG A 55 10.17 -10.30 -11.01
CA ARG A 55 10.88 -10.20 -9.75
C ARG A 55 11.19 -8.75 -9.46
N MET A 56 10.68 -8.23 -8.35
CA MET A 56 10.82 -6.83 -7.94
C MET A 56 11.36 -6.75 -6.52
N ILE A 57 12.08 -5.69 -6.20
CA ILE A 57 12.65 -5.45 -4.87
C ILE A 57 12.20 -4.07 -4.42
N GLY A 58 11.68 -4.00 -3.20
CA GLY A 58 11.21 -2.76 -2.62
C GLY A 58 11.10 -2.82 -1.11
N VAL A 59 10.97 -1.64 -0.51
CA VAL A 59 10.73 -1.48 0.92
C VAL A 59 9.23 -1.43 1.18
N VAL A 60 8.77 -2.20 2.15
CA VAL A 60 7.38 -2.22 2.60
C VAL A 60 7.03 -0.89 3.26
N LEU A 61 5.92 -0.27 2.87
CA LEU A 61 5.50 1.04 3.37
C LEU A 61 4.43 0.98 4.46
N ASN A 62 3.63 -0.09 4.51
CA ASN A 62 2.52 -0.24 5.46
C ASN A 62 2.66 -1.50 6.32
N ASN A 63 1.99 -1.50 7.48
CA ASN A 63 1.66 -2.75 8.14
C ASN A 63 0.33 -3.27 7.56
N THR A 64 0.20 -4.58 7.43
CA THR A 64 -0.99 -5.21 6.83
C THR A 64 -2.29 -4.76 7.50
N GLU A 65 -2.31 -4.70 8.84
CA GLU A 65 -3.49 -4.37 9.64
C GLU A 65 -3.84 -2.89 9.71
N ASP A 66 -2.95 -2.01 9.26
CA ASP A 66 -3.19 -0.55 9.30
C ASP A 66 -3.93 -0.05 8.04
N TRP A 67 -4.01 -0.86 6.98
CA TRP A 67 -4.58 -0.46 5.68
C TRP A 67 -5.88 -1.19 5.34
N LEU A 68 -5.83 -2.52 5.18
CA LEU A 68 -7.02 -3.34 4.93
C LEU A 68 -7.29 -4.26 6.12
N ASN A 69 -8.49 -4.84 6.17
CA ASN A 69 -8.87 -5.75 7.24
C ASN A 69 -8.57 -7.21 6.84
N PRO A 70 -7.52 -7.86 7.39
CA PRO A 70 -7.16 -9.23 7.06
C PRO A 70 -8.01 -10.28 7.80
N THR A 71 -9.00 -9.88 8.61
CA THR A 71 -9.79 -10.82 9.40
C THR A 71 -10.59 -11.74 8.50
N ALA A 72 -10.40 -13.06 8.66
CA ALA A 72 -11.12 -14.07 7.92
C ALA A 72 -12.64 -13.94 8.14
N ASN A 73 -13.37 -13.77 7.04
CA ASN A 73 -14.83 -13.75 6.99
C ASN A 73 -15.29 -14.28 5.63
N ASN A 74 -15.16 -15.60 5.45
CA ASN A 74 -15.64 -16.29 4.28
C ASN A 74 -17.17 -16.26 4.26
N PHE A 75 -17.70 -15.74 3.17
CA PHE A 75 -19.11 -15.86 2.83
C PHE A 75 -19.22 -15.80 1.31
N PHE A 76 -20.20 -16.52 0.79
CA PHE A 76 -20.58 -16.38 -0.61
C PHE A 76 -21.86 -15.56 -0.67
N ALA A 77 -21.79 -14.43 -1.37
CA ALA A 77 -22.95 -13.65 -1.70
C ALA A 77 -22.83 -13.26 -3.18
N PRO A 78 -23.84 -13.52 -4.02
CA PRO A 78 -23.78 -13.19 -5.46
C PRO A 78 -23.86 -11.67 -5.73
N TYR A 79 -23.47 -10.84 -4.76
CA TYR A 79 -23.31 -9.41 -4.90
C TYR A 79 -21.87 -9.12 -5.31
N THR A 80 -21.72 -8.37 -6.40
CA THR A 80 -20.41 -8.01 -6.95
C THR A 80 -19.57 -7.24 -5.94
N PHE A 81 -18.33 -7.69 -5.74
CA PHE A 81 -17.27 -7.05 -4.94
C PHE A 81 -17.48 -7.00 -3.43
N GLN A 82 -18.30 -7.89 -2.86
CA GLN A 82 -18.32 -8.09 -1.41
C GLN A 82 -17.17 -9.02 -0.98
N MET A 83 -16.09 -8.43 -0.49
CA MET A 83 -14.92 -9.16 -0.03
C MET A 83 -15.03 -9.59 1.44
N GLY A 84 -14.33 -10.70 1.77
CA GLY A 84 -14.08 -11.11 3.16
C GLY A 84 -12.82 -10.43 3.69
N GLY A 85 -11.93 -11.20 4.29
CA GLY A 85 -10.58 -10.71 4.61
C GLY A 85 -9.87 -10.18 3.36
N GLN A 86 -9.13 -9.09 3.51
CA GLN A 86 -8.29 -8.51 2.47
C GLN A 86 -6.93 -8.14 3.04
N SER A 87 -5.89 -8.26 2.24
CA SER A 87 -4.54 -7.87 2.60
C SER A 87 -3.86 -7.22 1.41
N GLU A 88 -3.18 -6.11 1.64
CA GLU A 88 -2.39 -5.44 0.62
C GLU A 88 -1.08 -4.93 1.21
N LEU A 89 0.02 -5.42 0.65
CA LEU A 89 1.36 -4.95 0.97
C LEU A 89 1.77 -3.93 -0.09
N ILE A 90 2.22 -2.76 0.33
CA ILE A 90 2.68 -1.71 -0.59
C ILE A 90 4.20 -1.64 -0.50
N ILE A 91 4.88 -1.83 -1.62
CA ILE A 91 6.35 -1.72 -1.69
C ILE A 91 6.78 -0.54 -2.54
N GLN A 92 7.84 0.15 -2.13
CA GLN A 92 8.44 1.24 -2.91
C GLN A 92 9.81 0.83 -3.44
N ALA A 93 10.12 1.26 -4.66
CA ALA A 93 11.43 1.07 -5.27
C ALA A 93 12.55 1.70 -4.43
N VAL A 94 13.66 0.98 -4.29
CA VAL A 94 14.89 1.45 -3.63
C VAL A 94 16.12 1.41 -4.54
N ALA A 95 16.02 0.75 -5.69
CA ALA A 95 17.12 0.64 -6.63
C ALA A 95 17.44 2.00 -7.28
N THR A 96 18.73 2.28 -7.47
CA THR A 96 19.17 3.53 -8.13
C THR A 96 18.59 3.62 -9.55
N GLY A 97 17.92 4.72 -9.84
CA GLY A 97 17.29 4.98 -11.14
C GLY A 97 15.87 4.40 -11.27
N ASP A 98 15.40 3.64 -10.30
CA ASP A 98 14.00 3.19 -10.21
C ASP A 98 13.18 4.08 -9.27
N PHE A 99 11.85 4.04 -9.40
CA PHE A 99 10.93 4.86 -8.61
C PHE A 99 9.50 4.29 -8.64
N GLY A 100 8.63 4.87 -7.80
CA GLY A 100 7.26 4.41 -7.64
C GLY A 100 7.15 3.25 -6.65
N GLY A 101 5.97 2.68 -6.56
CA GLY A 101 5.74 1.46 -5.80
C GLY A 101 4.70 0.56 -6.45
N VAL A 102 4.50 -0.61 -5.86
CA VAL A 102 3.56 -1.64 -6.32
C VAL A 102 2.65 -2.04 -5.17
N PHE A 103 1.37 -2.21 -5.46
CA PHE A 103 0.42 -2.84 -4.55
C PHE A 103 0.41 -4.34 -4.78
N CYS A 104 0.59 -5.11 -3.71
CA CYS A 104 0.53 -6.57 -3.70
C CYS A 104 -0.72 -6.99 -2.94
N TRP A 105 -1.82 -7.22 -3.65
CA TRP A 105 -3.15 -7.41 -3.08
C TRP A 105 -3.61 -8.86 -3.14
N MET A 106 -4.33 -9.26 -2.09
CA MET A 106 -5.00 -10.53 -1.98
C MET A 106 -6.35 -10.36 -1.29
N GLY A 107 -7.34 -11.17 -1.68
CA GLY A 107 -8.69 -11.11 -1.14
C GLY A 107 -9.33 -12.47 -0.95
N GLN A 108 -10.06 -12.64 0.14
CA GLN A 108 -10.62 -13.93 0.52
C GLN A 108 -11.73 -14.42 -0.41
N ASN A 109 -12.67 -13.54 -0.80
CA ASN A 109 -13.91 -13.93 -1.46
C ASN A 109 -13.92 -13.52 -2.95
N TYR A 110 -12.90 -13.89 -3.74
CA TYR A 110 -12.87 -13.56 -5.18
C TYR A 110 -14.09 -14.09 -5.95
N GLY A 111 -14.72 -15.14 -5.45
CA GLY A 111 -15.96 -15.66 -6.01
C GLY A 111 -17.11 -14.65 -6.05
N ASN A 112 -17.09 -13.63 -5.18
CA ASN A 112 -18.07 -12.56 -5.16
C ASN A 112 -17.77 -11.45 -6.19
N THR A 113 -16.72 -11.57 -7.01
CA THR A 113 -16.44 -10.63 -8.11
C THR A 113 -17.33 -10.91 -9.34
N TYR A 114 -16.92 -10.48 -10.54
CA TYR A 114 -17.61 -10.80 -11.80
C TYR A 114 -17.66 -12.32 -12.11
N ARG A 115 -16.91 -13.15 -11.37
CA ARG A 115 -16.92 -14.61 -11.51
C ARG A 115 -18.22 -15.24 -11.00
N ALA A 116 -18.80 -14.68 -9.93
CA ALA A 116 -20.01 -15.20 -9.27
C ALA A 116 -19.94 -16.71 -8.95
N ASP A 117 -18.77 -17.17 -8.49
CA ASP A 117 -18.45 -18.60 -8.32
C ASP A 117 -17.64 -18.82 -7.03
N PRO A 118 -18.20 -19.52 -6.01
CA PRO A 118 -17.55 -19.69 -4.71
C PRO A 118 -16.24 -20.47 -4.79
N ASP A 119 -16.00 -21.27 -5.83
CA ASP A 119 -14.78 -22.08 -5.97
C ASP A 119 -13.51 -21.22 -6.08
N TYR A 120 -13.65 -19.94 -6.45
CA TYR A 120 -12.56 -18.96 -6.49
C TYR A 120 -12.28 -18.28 -5.14
N SER A 121 -13.00 -18.64 -4.07
CA SER A 121 -12.85 -18.02 -2.74
C SER A 121 -12.05 -18.92 -1.80
N TYR A 122 -11.21 -18.32 -0.97
CA TYR A 122 -10.58 -19.00 0.15
C TYR A 122 -11.60 -19.20 1.28
N SER A 123 -11.68 -20.40 1.84
CA SER A 123 -12.30 -20.60 3.16
C SER A 123 -11.55 -19.81 4.25
N ASN A 124 -12.12 -19.74 5.46
CA ASN A 124 -11.43 -19.06 6.58
C ASN A 124 -10.06 -19.67 6.90
N ALA A 125 -9.96 -21.01 6.86
CA ALA A 125 -8.71 -21.70 7.17
C ALA A 125 -7.68 -21.55 6.05
N GLU A 126 -8.11 -21.59 4.79
CA GLU A 126 -7.22 -21.34 3.65
C GLU A 126 -6.72 -19.90 3.67
N TRP A 127 -7.58 -18.93 3.97
CA TRP A 127 -7.18 -17.52 4.05
C TRP A 127 -6.10 -17.26 5.11
N THR A 128 -6.26 -17.79 6.33
CA THR A 128 -5.23 -17.64 7.37
C THR A 128 -3.96 -18.42 7.02
N ALA A 129 -4.07 -19.55 6.34
CA ALA A 129 -2.91 -20.29 5.83
C ALA A 129 -2.15 -19.48 4.76
N GLU A 130 -2.84 -18.82 3.84
CA GLU A 130 -2.24 -17.98 2.79
C GLU A 130 -1.54 -16.75 3.38
N LEU A 131 -2.19 -16.04 4.31
CA LEU A 131 -1.53 -14.98 5.07
C LEU A 131 -0.30 -15.51 5.83
N GLY A 132 -0.37 -16.74 6.33
CA GLY A 132 0.74 -17.44 6.99
C GLY A 132 1.91 -17.72 6.04
N ARG A 133 1.60 -18.23 4.84
CA ARG A 133 2.56 -18.50 3.76
C ARG A 133 3.32 -17.24 3.35
N LEU A 134 2.62 -16.12 3.29
CA LEU A 134 3.19 -14.80 2.95
C LEU A 134 3.88 -14.11 4.14
N GLY A 135 3.75 -14.62 5.36
CA GLY A 135 4.32 -14.02 6.57
C GLY A 135 3.63 -12.72 7.00
N LEU A 136 2.33 -12.58 6.74
CA LEU A 136 1.54 -11.37 7.00
C LEU A 136 0.76 -11.46 8.32
N TYR A 137 0.30 -10.31 8.82
CA TYR A 137 -0.48 -10.24 10.05
C TYR A 137 -1.79 -11.03 9.91
N GLY A 138 -2.19 -11.75 10.97
CA GLY A 138 -3.39 -12.60 10.98
C GLY A 138 -3.19 -13.98 10.36
N GLY A 139 -1.99 -14.27 9.82
CA GLY A 139 -1.64 -15.56 9.25
C GLY A 139 -1.29 -16.63 10.27
N ASP A 140 -1.55 -17.88 9.93
CA ASP A 140 -1.25 -19.04 10.78
C ASP A 140 0.26 -19.18 11.03
N GLY A 141 0.63 -19.34 12.31
CA GLY A 141 2.02 -19.49 12.73
C GLY A 141 2.87 -18.20 12.69
N VAL A 142 2.30 -17.07 12.23
CA VAL A 142 3.02 -15.80 12.13
C VAL A 142 3.08 -15.12 13.49
N THR A 143 4.26 -15.10 14.09
CA THR A 143 4.54 -14.37 15.35
C THR A 143 5.31 -13.07 15.13
N ASN A 144 5.94 -12.93 13.96
CA ASN A 144 6.71 -11.75 13.56
C ASN A 144 6.38 -11.41 12.10
N PRO A 145 5.21 -10.79 11.85
CA PRO A 145 4.76 -10.47 10.50
C PRO A 145 5.73 -9.50 9.82
N ILE A 146 5.65 -9.41 8.50
CA ILE A 146 6.35 -8.38 7.73
C ILE A 146 5.83 -7.00 8.19
N ARG A 147 6.75 -6.05 8.37
CA ARG A 147 6.46 -4.70 8.89
C ARG A 147 6.93 -3.63 7.93
N ALA A 148 6.30 -2.45 8.00
CA ALA A 148 6.79 -1.25 7.34
C ALA A 148 8.29 -1.04 7.62
N GLY A 149 9.07 -0.73 6.59
CA GLY A 149 10.53 -0.64 6.62
C GLY A 149 11.28 -1.95 6.37
N THR A 150 10.60 -3.08 6.15
CA THR A 150 11.23 -4.33 5.70
C THR A 150 11.57 -4.23 4.21
N LEU A 151 12.80 -4.59 3.82
CA LEU A 151 13.18 -4.80 2.44
C LEU A 151 12.78 -6.20 2.00
N VAL A 152 12.02 -6.29 0.90
CA VAL A 152 11.52 -7.55 0.36
C VAL A 152 11.80 -7.68 -1.13
N GLU A 153 11.89 -8.92 -1.60
CA GLU A 153 11.72 -9.29 -3.00
C GLU A 153 10.33 -9.88 -3.19
N ILE A 154 9.60 -9.37 -4.19
CA ILE A 154 8.32 -9.89 -4.63
C ILE A 154 8.55 -10.72 -5.89
N ARG A 155 8.04 -11.95 -5.87
CA ARG A 155 8.07 -12.89 -7.00
C ARG A 155 6.63 -13.14 -7.43
N ALA A 156 6.24 -12.63 -8.59
CA ALA A 156 4.86 -12.74 -9.07
C ALA A 156 4.79 -13.55 -10.37
N ARG A 157 3.89 -14.53 -10.39
CA ARG A 157 3.65 -15.42 -11.54
C ARG A 157 2.61 -14.85 -12.50
N ILE A 158 1.76 -13.98 -11.97
CA ILE A 158 0.71 -13.26 -12.68
C ILE A 158 0.45 -11.93 -11.96
N GLY A 159 -0.32 -11.06 -12.62
CA GLY A 159 -0.83 -9.81 -12.06
C GLY A 159 -1.94 -9.28 -12.95
N LEU A 160 -2.74 -8.38 -12.40
CA LEU A 160 -3.80 -7.68 -13.12
C LEU A 160 -3.65 -6.18 -12.93
N ASN A 161 -4.12 -5.43 -13.92
CA ASN A 161 -4.22 -4.00 -13.78
C ASN A 161 -5.43 -3.62 -12.92
N TYR A 162 -5.26 -2.62 -12.05
CA TYR A 162 -6.34 -1.99 -11.31
C TYR A 162 -6.04 -0.50 -11.16
N GLY A 163 -7.05 0.34 -11.33
CA GLY A 163 -6.89 1.80 -11.22
C GLY A 163 -5.91 2.41 -12.23
N GLY A 164 -5.51 1.69 -13.28
CA GLY A 164 -4.64 2.19 -14.34
C GLY A 164 -3.22 1.63 -14.34
N LYS A 165 -2.79 0.98 -13.26
CA LYS A 165 -1.46 0.35 -13.16
C LYS A 165 -1.53 -1.15 -13.03
N MET A 166 -0.44 -1.82 -13.39
CA MET A 166 -0.31 -3.26 -13.16
C MET A 166 0.02 -3.48 -11.69
N ASN A 167 -0.75 -4.30 -10.98
CA ASN A 167 -0.47 -4.63 -9.58
C ASN A 167 -0.08 -6.11 -9.46
N VAL A 168 0.50 -6.48 -8.33
CA VAL A 168 0.72 -7.90 -7.99
C VAL A 168 -0.54 -8.42 -7.31
N ASN A 169 -1.11 -9.49 -7.84
CA ASN A 169 -2.27 -10.18 -7.29
C ASN A 169 -2.39 -11.58 -7.91
N GLU A 170 -3.36 -12.35 -7.44
CA GLU A 170 -3.59 -13.74 -7.88
C GLU A 170 -4.62 -13.84 -9.02
N ALA A 171 -4.78 -12.77 -9.80
CA ALA A 171 -5.74 -12.68 -10.90
C ALA A 171 -7.21 -13.01 -10.51
N HIS A 172 -7.59 -12.63 -9.29
CA HIS A 172 -8.89 -12.94 -8.69
C HIS A 172 -9.18 -14.46 -8.69
N ASN A 173 -8.18 -15.29 -8.39
CA ASN A 173 -8.27 -16.74 -8.40
C ASN A 173 -7.36 -17.34 -7.32
N ASN A 174 -7.89 -18.28 -6.55
CA ASN A 174 -7.21 -18.98 -5.44
C ASN A 174 -6.40 -20.22 -5.89
N ASP A 175 -6.23 -20.44 -7.20
CA ASP A 175 -5.34 -21.48 -7.72
C ASP A 175 -3.88 -21.17 -7.32
N PRO A 176 -3.18 -22.08 -6.60
CA PRO A 176 -1.80 -21.88 -6.17
C PRO A 176 -0.81 -21.59 -7.30
N ALA A 177 -1.15 -21.89 -8.56
CA ALA A 177 -0.35 -21.51 -9.73
C ALA A 177 -0.25 -19.97 -9.91
N ASN A 178 -1.18 -19.20 -9.32
CA ASN A 178 -1.22 -17.74 -9.37
C ASN A 178 -0.56 -17.07 -8.16
N ASP A 179 -0.10 -17.85 -7.17
CA ASP A 179 0.53 -17.33 -5.97
C ASP A 179 1.71 -16.42 -6.31
N PHE A 180 1.83 -15.34 -5.56
CA PHE A 180 3.08 -14.59 -5.44
C PHE A 180 3.81 -14.97 -4.15
N GLU A 181 5.11 -14.69 -4.10
CA GLU A 181 5.97 -14.93 -2.93
C GLU A 181 6.52 -13.59 -2.43
N ILE A 182 6.69 -13.47 -1.11
CA ILE A 182 7.38 -12.36 -0.47
C ILE A 182 8.63 -12.90 0.23
N ILE A 183 9.80 -12.58 -0.30
CA ILE A 183 11.08 -12.98 0.27
C ILE A 183 11.63 -11.82 1.09
N ILE A 184 11.82 -12.04 2.38
CA ILE A 184 12.40 -11.04 3.27
C ILE A 184 13.91 -10.98 3.02
N LEU A 185 14.40 -9.82 2.60
CA LEU A 185 15.83 -9.57 2.39
C LEU A 185 16.47 -8.93 3.62
N ASP A 186 15.78 -7.95 4.23
CA ASP A 186 16.23 -7.29 5.47
C ASP A 186 15.04 -6.71 6.25
N ARG A 187 14.83 -7.16 7.49
CA ARG A 187 13.75 -6.66 8.36
C ARG A 187 14.00 -5.25 8.92
N ASN A 188 15.25 -4.81 8.96
CA ASN A 188 15.65 -3.55 9.61
C ASN A 188 16.17 -2.52 8.61
N TYR A 189 15.76 -2.62 7.34
CA TYR A 189 16.20 -1.71 6.29
C TYR A 189 15.79 -0.25 6.57
N GLY A 190 14.60 -0.07 7.14
CA GLY A 190 14.03 1.24 7.47
C GLY A 190 13.17 1.82 6.34
N LEU A 191 12.34 2.81 6.67
CA LEU A 191 11.50 3.47 5.67
C LEU A 191 12.32 4.44 4.81
N PRO A 192 11.95 4.62 3.53
CA PRO A 192 12.55 5.65 2.70
C PRO A 192 12.16 7.04 3.25
N THR A 193 13.06 8.01 3.08
CA THR A 193 12.72 9.42 3.33
C THR A 193 11.52 9.81 2.49
N ALA A 194 10.53 10.44 3.12
CA ALA A 194 9.34 10.90 2.41
C ALA A 194 9.74 11.99 1.41
N THR A 195 9.17 11.93 0.20
CA THR A 195 9.32 13.05 -0.75
C THR A 195 8.40 14.19 -0.32
N GLU A 196 8.95 15.35 -0.03
CA GLU A 196 8.15 16.54 0.29
C GLU A 196 7.40 17.03 -0.94
N LEU A 197 6.09 17.22 -0.80
CA LEU A 197 5.19 17.70 -1.84
C LEU A 197 4.29 18.81 -1.31
N SER A 198 3.93 19.72 -2.20
CA SER A 198 2.78 20.63 -2.04
C SER A 198 1.59 20.09 -2.82
N LEU A 199 0.38 20.61 -2.57
CA LEU A 199 -0.77 20.27 -3.42
C LEU A 199 -0.58 20.70 -4.88
N SER A 200 0.30 21.66 -5.16
CA SER A 200 0.63 22.10 -6.53
C SER A 200 1.43 21.09 -7.34
N ASP A 201 2.10 20.15 -6.68
CA ASP A 201 2.80 19.04 -7.35
C ASP A 201 1.82 17.96 -7.85
N LEU A 202 0.60 17.95 -7.32
CA LEU A 202 -0.43 16.93 -7.59
C LEU A 202 -1.65 17.49 -8.35
N LYS A 203 -1.93 18.79 -8.22
CA LYS A 203 -3.12 19.42 -8.80
C LYS A 203 -2.83 20.78 -9.43
N HIS A 204 -3.53 21.05 -10.54
CA HIS A 204 -3.58 22.35 -11.17
C HIS A 204 -4.26 23.38 -10.26
N ALA A 205 -4.16 24.67 -10.64
CA ALA A 205 -4.75 25.77 -9.87
C ALA A 205 -6.29 25.78 -9.87
N ASP A 206 -6.93 25.06 -10.80
CA ASP A 206 -8.38 24.85 -10.87
C ASP A 206 -8.84 23.61 -10.09
N ASP A 207 -7.97 23.07 -9.25
CA ASP A 207 -8.19 21.89 -8.41
C ASP A 207 -8.42 20.58 -9.19
N THR A 208 -7.99 20.51 -10.45
CA THR A 208 -7.93 19.26 -11.23
C THR A 208 -6.60 18.53 -11.03
N PHE A 209 -6.60 17.20 -11.09
CA PHE A 209 -5.38 16.40 -10.91
C PHE A 209 -4.42 16.51 -12.09
N ILE A 210 -3.11 16.50 -11.79
CA ILE A 210 -2.06 16.40 -12.78
C ILE A 210 -1.85 14.92 -13.11
N PHE A 211 -2.29 14.52 -14.30
CA PHE A 211 -1.97 13.22 -14.88
C PHE A 211 -0.83 13.35 -15.89
N ASP A 212 0.22 12.55 -15.71
CA ASP A 212 1.39 12.54 -16.58
C ASP A 212 1.75 11.08 -16.91
N ALA A 213 1.43 10.65 -18.13
CA ALA A 213 1.70 9.29 -18.59
C ALA A 213 3.20 8.97 -18.72
N THR A 214 4.09 9.98 -18.70
CA THR A 214 5.54 9.75 -18.64
C THR A 214 6.04 9.49 -17.22
N ARG A 215 5.15 9.65 -16.22
CA ARG A 215 5.41 9.47 -14.80
C ARG A 215 6.58 10.29 -14.27
N GLN A 216 6.80 11.48 -14.84
CA GLN A 216 7.83 12.41 -14.39
C GLN A 216 7.28 13.43 -13.40
N THR A 217 5.98 13.67 -13.41
CA THR A 217 5.28 14.63 -12.54
C THR A 217 3.91 14.10 -12.07
N GLY A 218 3.23 14.87 -11.23
CA GLY A 218 1.86 14.57 -10.81
C GLY A 218 1.73 13.32 -9.94
N GLY A 219 0.50 12.84 -9.75
CA GLY A 219 0.24 11.65 -8.94
C GLY A 219 0.89 10.38 -9.51
N GLU A 220 1.01 10.30 -10.83
CA GLU A 220 1.61 9.17 -11.53
C GLU A 220 3.07 8.89 -11.14
N ARG A 221 3.84 9.94 -10.86
CA ARG A 221 5.23 9.86 -10.40
C ARG A 221 5.34 9.22 -9.02
N TYR A 222 4.40 9.50 -8.14
CA TYR A 222 4.50 9.25 -6.71
C TYR A 222 3.57 8.16 -6.19
N GLN A 223 2.69 7.59 -7.01
CA GLN A 223 1.82 6.50 -6.59
C GLN A 223 2.61 5.32 -5.98
N ALA A 224 2.05 4.75 -4.93
CA ALA A 224 2.66 3.76 -4.05
C ALA A 224 4.03 4.17 -3.49
N SER A 225 4.28 5.48 -3.36
CA SER A 225 5.49 6.02 -2.76
C SER A 225 5.16 6.80 -1.49
N ARG A 226 6.11 6.80 -0.55
CA ARG A 226 6.04 7.57 0.68
C ARG A 226 6.31 9.05 0.41
N VAL A 227 5.34 9.90 0.71
CA VAL A 227 5.39 11.36 0.50
C VAL A 227 4.96 12.11 1.76
N GLU A 228 5.36 13.36 1.87
CA GLU A 228 4.92 14.28 2.92
C GLU A 228 4.23 15.47 2.26
N LEU A 229 2.92 15.62 2.45
CA LEU A 229 2.20 16.82 2.05
C LEU A 229 2.50 17.93 3.06
N LYS A 230 3.04 19.05 2.58
CA LYS A 230 3.46 20.17 3.41
C LYS A 230 2.39 21.23 3.54
N ASP A 231 2.28 21.78 4.73
CA ASP A 231 1.56 23.03 5.01
C ASP A 231 0.10 23.03 4.53
N VAL A 232 -0.64 22.00 4.96
CA VAL A 232 -2.07 21.85 4.68
C VAL A 232 -2.89 22.00 5.96
N TRP A 233 -4.18 22.26 5.81
CA TRP A 233 -5.11 22.32 6.94
C TRP A 233 -6.50 21.81 6.56
N ILE A 234 -7.35 21.59 7.56
CA ILE A 234 -8.78 21.31 7.39
C ILE A 234 -9.60 22.59 7.58
N THR A 235 -10.64 22.82 6.77
CA THR A 235 -11.44 24.05 6.80
C THR A 235 -12.54 24.05 7.86
N SER A 236 -12.96 22.86 8.30
CA SER A 236 -13.97 22.64 9.31
C SER A 236 -13.58 21.44 10.18
N ALA A 237 -14.13 21.37 11.39
CA ALA A 237 -13.95 20.20 12.24
C ALA A 237 -14.33 18.92 11.48
N CYS A 238 -13.47 17.91 11.57
CA CYS A 238 -13.68 16.60 10.97
C CYS A 238 -13.60 15.50 12.03
N GLY A 239 -14.14 14.34 11.70
CA GLY A 239 -13.93 13.14 12.51
C GLY A 239 -12.52 12.62 12.28
N TRP A 240 -11.62 12.88 13.23
CA TRP A 240 -10.37 12.13 13.33
C TRP A 240 -10.73 10.73 13.86
N THR A 241 -10.97 9.80 12.94
CA THR A 241 -11.34 8.41 13.22
C THR A 241 -10.75 7.51 12.15
N SER A 242 -10.41 6.28 12.51
CA SER A 242 -9.91 5.29 11.58
C SER A 242 -10.96 4.93 10.52
N ASP A 243 -10.52 4.45 9.36
CA ASP A 243 -11.35 4.03 8.23
C ASP A 243 -12.23 5.17 7.69
N THR A 244 -11.62 6.33 7.47
CA THR A 244 -12.36 7.50 7.00
C THR A 244 -11.50 8.45 6.17
N ASP A 245 -12.14 9.25 5.34
CA ASP A 245 -11.49 10.32 4.61
C ASP A 245 -11.59 11.66 5.36
N ILE A 246 -10.49 12.41 5.36
CA ILE A 246 -10.50 13.84 5.62
C ILE A 246 -10.07 14.58 4.35
N THR A 247 -10.55 15.82 4.18
CA THR A 247 -10.13 16.69 3.08
C THR A 247 -9.25 17.81 3.61
N VAL A 248 -8.01 17.87 3.13
CA VAL A 248 -7.07 18.93 3.44
C VAL A 248 -7.01 19.95 2.30
N THR A 249 -6.54 21.16 2.59
CA THR A 249 -6.42 22.25 1.61
C THR A 249 -5.15 23.06 1.80
N ASP A 250 -4.69 23.70 0.72
CA ASP A 250 -3.68 24.77 0.71
C ASP A 250 -4.32 26.17 0.50
N GLY A 251 -5.65 26.27 0.62
CA GLY A 251 -6.45 27.47 0.38
C GLY A 251 -6.88 27.69 -1.07
N LEU A 252 -6.29 26.94 -2.02
CA LEU A 252 -6.67 26.95 -3.43
C LEU A 252 -7.14 25.57 -3.91
N ARG A 253 -6.47 24.51 -3.46
CA ARG A 253 -6.66 23.12 -3.85
C ARG A 253 -7.16 22.31 -2.66
N THR A 254 -7.80 21.19 -2.97
CA THR A 254 -8.24 20.19 -1.98
C THR A 254 -7.65 18.82 -2.28
N PHE A 255 -7.37 18.04 -1.25
CA PHE A 255 -6.82 16.69 -1.40
C PHE A 255 -7.37 15.76 -0.32
N ASN A 256 -7.68 14.53 -0.68
CA ASN A 256 -8.18 13.54 0.27
C ASN A 256 -7.01 12.85 0.97
N VAL A 257 -7.14 12.72 2.28
CA VAL A 257 -6.26 11.91 3.11
C VAL A 257 -7.14 10.84 3.77
N TYR A 258 -6.91 9.59 3.41
CA TYR A 258 -7.57 8.46 4.04
C TYR A 258 -6.81 8.09 5.31
N LEU A 259 -7.54 8.04 6.42
CA LEU A 259 -7.05 7.62 7.72
C LEU A 259 -7.22 6.09 7.83
N GLY A 260 -6.10 5.38 7.91
CA GLY A 260 -6.06 3.92 8.00
C GLY A 260 -6.79 3.33 9.22
N LEU A 261 -6.73 2.02 9.35
CA LEU A 261 -7.43 1.26 10.38
C LEU A 261 -6.80 1.37 11.77
N ASN A 262 -5.66 2.06 11.88
CA ASN A 262 -4.94 2.18 13.14
C ASN A 262 -5.77 2.97 14.18
N SER A 263 -5.93 2.39 15.37
CA SER A 263 -6.75 2.97 16.42
C SER A 263 -6.20 4.27 17.01
N SER A 264 -4.96 4.66 16.70
CA SER A 264 -4.38 5.96 17.09
C SER A 264 -5.17 7.16 16.55
N PHE A 265 -5.93 6.99 15.47
CA PHE A 265 -6.85 8.02 14.98
C PHE A 265 -8.08 8.18 15.87
N ASN A 266 -8.50 7.14 16.59
CA ASN A 266 -9.78 7.13 17.28
C ASN A 266 -9.73 7.93 18.60
N GLY A 267 -10.63 8.92 18.71
CA GLY A 267 -10.86 9.65 19.94
C GLY A 267 -9.89 10.80 20.22
N THR A 268 -9.09 11.21 19.23
CA THR A 268 -8.15 12.34 19.35
C THR A 268 -8.36 13.30 18.19
N GLU A 269 -8.71 14.56 18.48
CA GLU A 269 -8.54 15.64 17.49
C GLU A 269 -7.04 15.88 17.31
N LEU A 270 -6.51 15.63 16.12
CA LEU A 270 -5.07 15.82 15.86
C LEU A 270 -4.73 17.30 15.65
N PHE A 271 -5.57 18.00 14.88
CA PHE A 271 -5.44 19.42 14.56
C PHE A 271 -6.81 20.07 14.50
N ALA A 272 -6.90 21.32 14.97
CA ALA A 272 -8.11 22.11 14.89
C ALA A 272 -8.36 22.65 13.46
N ALA A 273 -9.59 23.07 13.17
CA ALA A 273 -9.89 23.75 11.91
C ALA A 273 -9.05 25.02 11.73
N GLY A 274 -8.36 25.12 10.59
CA GLY A 274 -7.42 26.20 10.27
C GLY A 274 -6.02 26.06 10.89
N GLU A 275 -5.75 25.01 11.68
CA GLU A 275 -4.39 24.70 12.14
C GLU A 275 -3.60 23.99 11.04
N HIS A 276 -2.38 24.47 10.78
CA HIS A 276 -1.53 23.96 9.71
C HIS A 276 -0.68 22.78 10.18
N PHE A 277 -0.60 21.75 9.33
CA PHE A 277 0.20 20.56 9.57
C PHE A 277 0.82 20.01 8.29
N ASN A 278 1.85 19.19 8.46
CA ASN A 278 2.33 18.27 7.44
C ASN A 278 1.74 16.89 7.70
N VAL A 279 1.53 16.11 6.65
CA VAL A 279 1.10 14.72 6.76
C VAL A 279 1.96 13.84 5.88
N THR A 280 2.57 12.82 6.48
CA THR A 280 3.27 11.76 5.75
C THR A 280 2.30 10.64 5.42
N GLY A 281 2.46 10.02 4.26
CA GLY A 281 1.64 8.87 3.90
C GLY A 281 2.11 8.23 2.62
N ILE A 282 1.29 7.32 2.10
CA ILE A 282 1.52 6.63 0.83
C ILE A 282 0.58 7.23 -0.19
N LEU A 283 1.09 7.72 -1.32
CA LEU A 283 0.22 8.23 -2.36
C LEU A 283 -0.50 7.07 -3.06
N ASP A 284 -1.81 7.12 -3.12
CA ASP A 284 -2.67 6.12 -3.75
C ASP A 284 -3.53 6.75 -4.87
N GLN A 285 -4.15 5.92 -5.69
CA GLN A 285 -5.07 6.30 -6.76
C GLN A 285 -6.37 5.48 -6.67
N ALA A 286 -7.39 6.05 -6.04
CA ALA A 286 -8.73 5.50 -5.99
C ALA A 286 -9.57 6.03 -7.16
N SER A 287 -9.22 5.65 -8.40
CA SER A 287 -9.96 6.08 -9.60
C SER A 287 -10.37 4.95 -10.51
N SER A 288 -11.58 5.08 -11.07
CA SER A 288 -12.10 4.20 -12.12
C SER A 288 -11.60 4.56 -13.53
N ASN A 289 -11.02 5.74 -13.73
CA ASN A 289 -10.51 6.20 -15.04
C ASN A 289 -8.98 6.14 -15.18
N GLY A 290 -8.27 5.80 -14.10
CA GLY A 290 -6.81 5.70 -14.05
C GLY A 290 -6.03 6.99 -14.36
N MET A 291 -6.67 8.16 -14.25
CA MET A 291 -6.06 9.47 -14.54
C MET A 291 -6.29 10.51 -13.44
N GLY A 292 -6.83 10.13 -12.29
CA GLY A 292 -7.18 11.04 -11.21
C GLY A 292 -7.48 10.29 -9.93
N GLY A 293 -8.28 10.89 -9.03
CA GLY A 293 -8.69 10.23 -7.78
C GLY A 293 -7.52 9.91 -6.85
N TYR A 294 -6.42 10.67 -6.95
CA TYR A 294 -5.29 10.47 -6.04
C TYR A 294 -5.68 10.87 -4.62
N GLN A 295 -5.16 10.10 -3.67
CA GLN A 295 -5.34 10.32 -2.24
C GLN A 295 -4.06 9.98 -1.49
N LEU A 296 -3.98 10.39 -0.24
CA LEU A 296 -2.87 10.03 0.65
C LEU A 296 -3.38 9.04 1.69
N LEU A 297 -2.73 7.89 1.80
CA LEU A 297 -3.01 6.92 2.85
C LEU A 297 -2.12 7.24 4.06
N ALA A 298 -2.71 7.78 5.13
CA ALA A 298 -2.04 7.99 6.41
C ALA A 298 -2.30 6.78 7.31
N MET A 299 -1.24 6.10 7.76
CA MET A 299 -1.36 4.81 8.45
C MET A 299 -1.41 4.99 9.97
N ASN A 300 -0.91 6.11 10.49
CA ASN A 300 -0.88 6.39 11.92
C ASN A 300 -1.07 7.88 12.23
N ALA A 301 -1.64 8.20 13.40
CA ALA A 301 -1.72 9.59 13.87
C ALA A 301 -0.33 10.27 13.99
N SER A 302 0.73 9.51 14.25
CA SER A 302 2.10 10.04 14.27
C SER A 302 2.64 10.48 12.91
N ASP A 303 1.93 10.16 11.82
CA ASP A 303 2.30 10.63 10.48
C ASP A 303 1.97 12.11 10.27
N PHE A 304 1.19 12.71 11.18
CA PHE A 304 0.87 14.13 11.17
C PHE A 304 1.80 14.89 12.09
N ALA A 305 2.31 16.03 11.61
CA ALA A 305 3.23 16.87 12.36
C ALA A 305 2.82 18.34 12.26
N PRO A 306 2.87 19.12 13.36
CA PRO A 306 2.60 20.54 13.30
C PRO A 306 3.60 21.24 12.39
N VAL A 307 3.14 22.19 11.59
CA VAL A 307 4.05 23.14 10.94
C VAL A 307 4.55 24.07 12.04
N PRO A 308 5.87 24.20 12.25
CA PRO A 308 6.37 25.19 13.19
C PRO A 308 5.87 26.56 12.74
N GLU A 309 5.02 27.19 13.55
CA GLU A 309 4.68 28.60 13.38
C GLU A 309 5.98 29.35 13.10
N PRO A 310 6.08 30.17 12.03
CA PRO A 310 7.27 30.97 11.80
C PRO A 310 7.42 31.82 13.05
N ALA A 311 8.32 31.38 13.95
CA ALA A 311 8.51 31.94 15.27
C ALA A 311 8.69 33.42 15.02
N THR A 312 7.65 34.18 15.36
CA THR A 312 7.58 35.55 14.96
C THR A 312 8.85 36.14 15.55
N LEU A 313 9.66 36.76 14.70
CA LEU A 313 10.88 37.52 15.01
C LEU A 313 10.67 38.65 16.06
N THR A 314 9.59 38.56 16.82
CA THR A 314 8.98 39.51 17.76
C THR A 314 9.58 39.44 19.16
N LEU A 315 10.45 38.48 19.51
CA LEU A 315 11.16 38.54 20.81
C LEU A 315 12.59 39.07 20.77
N LEU A 316 13.29 39.11 19.63
CA LEU A 316 14.61 39.76 19.57
C LEU A 316 14.55 41.28 19.30
N ALA A 317 13.50 41.78 18.65
CA ALA A 317 13.33 43.21 18.41
C ALA A 317 12.89 44.00 19.67
N ILE A 318 12.12 43.37 20.57
CA ILE A 318 11.66 44.01 21.81
C ILE A 318 12.75 43.97 22.91
N GLY A 319 13.56 42.91 22.94
CA GLY A 319 14.73 42.83 23.82
C GLY A 319 15.88 43.78 23.42
N GLY A 320 16.05 44.04 22.11
CA GLY A 320 17.13 44.90 21.60
C GLY A 320 16.93 46.41 21.84
N LEU A 321 15.69 46.91 21.82
CA LEU A 321 15.44 48.33 22.11
C LEU A 321 15.47 48.68 23.61
N ALA A 322 15.22 47.72 24.50
CA ALA A 322 15.30 47.94 25.95
C ALA A 322 16.75 48.09 26.47
N VAL A 323 17.74 47.55 25.75
CA VAL A 323 19.16 47.58 26.17
C VAL A 323 19.89 48.86 25.69
N ILE A 324 19.42 49.53 24.63
CA ILE A 324 20.08 50.75 24.12
C ILE A 324 19.69 52.00 24.94
N ARG A 325 18.60 51.97 25.70
CA ARG A 325 18.16 53.14 26.50
C ARG A 325 18.84 53.29 27.87
N LYS A 326 19.70 52.35 28.29
CA LYS A 326 20.33 52.36 29.64
C LYS A 326 21.83 52.72 29.65
N ARG A 327 22.37 53.33 28.59
CA ARG A 327 23.78 53.82 28.51
C ARG A 327 23.93 55.33 28.33
N ARG A 328 23.07 56.12 28.98
CA ARG A 328 23.28 57.57 29.20
C ARG A 328 22.99 57.91 30.65
N THR A 329 24.01 57.78 31.51
CA THR A 329 24.27 58.61 32.71
C THR A 329 25.45 58.04 33.50
N ALA A 330 26.65 58.58 33.24
CA ALA A 330 27.75 58.82 34.17
C ALA A 330 28.88 59.49 33.38
#